data_AF-A0AA37P8C6-F1
#
_entry.id   AF-A0AA37P8C6-F1
#
_cell.length_a   1.000
_cell.length_b   1.000
_cell.length_c   1.000
_cell.angle_alpha   90.00
_cell.angle_beta   90.00
_cell.angle_gamma   90.00
#
_symmetry.space_group_name_H-M   'P 1'
#
loop_
_entity.id
_entity.type
_entity.pdbx_description
1 polymer ?
#
loop_
_entity_poly.entity_id
_entity_poly.type
_entity_poly.pdbx_seq_one_letter_code
_entity_poly.pdbx_strand_id
1 'polypeptide(L)'
;MGITIWACQTGGTGPLFVSGAKQPSTLTKEWAWVYGIIASVGNISAGILNQSDFTRLARRQGIQVPGIIFSLFIPGMVVPILAILTASASMAIWKLDEPMWNPLTVITQWMMDDYNAKSRAGAFFCSLGFVLGQIAENILGNGYAAGMDLAGLLPTWINIKRGALLAAALSWAVQPWEFYNTASVFVSVAASFSVFMGPLTGIMMTDYFVVRRQKIEISQLYTGSHEGAYWYSYGFNWRAFVAWVVCFVPAMPGMIAAVNPGVKINEGLYKYYLGNYIFGFLEAGTLYAILTFAFKPQRLGYQDDFDIYGTFEDDIAIRKGMAPFERPKGNGPIEGTSVNIENNSANKAPEP
;
A
#
# COMPACT_ATOMS: atom_id res chain seq x y z
N MET A 1 5.78 -17.02 16.30
CA MET A 1 5.85 -18.49 16.47
C MET A 1 6.27 -18.89 17.87
N GLY A 2 7.49 -18.57 18.33
CA GLY A 2 7.97 -19.00 19.66
C GLY A 2 7.04 -18.63 20.83
N ILE A 3 6.59 -17.37 20.88
CA ILE A 3 5.61 -16.89 21.88
C ILE A 3 4.30 -17.69 21.83
N THR A 4 3.80 -17.98 20.64
CA THR A 4 2.55 -18.71 20.45
C THR A 4 2.65 -20.16 20.91
N ILE A 5 3.78 -20.83 20.63
CA ILE A 5 4.03 -22.20 21.09
C ILE A 5 4.02 -22.23 22.62
N TRP A 6 4.75 -21.32 23.26
CA TRP A 6 4.74 -21.18 24.72
C TRP A 6 3.34 -20.94 25.26
N ALA A 7 2.58 -20.02 24.66
CA ALA A 7 1.26 -19.64 25.14
C ALA A 7 0.28 -20.81 25.05
N CYS A 8 0.31 -21.55 23.93
CA CYS A 8 -0.54 -22.73 23.74
C CYS A 8 -0.15 -23.89 24.67
N GLN A 9 1.13 -24.07 24.98
CA GLN A 9 1.58 -25.09 25.93
C GLN A 9 1.18 -24.76 27.38
N THR A 10 1.14 -23.47 27.73
CA THR A 10 0.90 -23.02 29.10
C THR A 10 -0.59 -22.86 29.40
N GLY A 11 -1.33 -22.22 28.49
CA GLY A 11 -2.75 -21.87 28.67
C GLY A 11 -3.72 -22.56 27.71
N GLY A 12 -3.25 -23.49 26.88
CA GLY A 12 -4.05 -24.06 25.80
C GLY A 12 -4.39 -23.01 24.73
N THR A 13 -5.46 -23.23 23.97
CA THR A 13 -5.92 -22.26 22.94
C THR A 13 -6.63 -21.03 23.51
N GLY A 14 -6.90 -21.01 24.82
CA GLY A 14 -7.61 -19.93 25.51
C GLY A 14 -9.11 -19.80 25.15
N PRO A 15 -9.84 -18.91 25.84
CA PRO A 15 -11.30 -18.85 25.72
C PRO A 15 -11.80 -18.27 24.38
N LEU A 16 -11.04 -17.43 23.67
CA LEU A 16 -11.51 -16.84 22.41
C LEU A 16 -11.69 -17.88 21.31
N PHE A 17 -10.93 -18.98 21.37
CA PHE A 17 -11.03 -20.07 20.42
C PHE A 17 -12.40 -20.77 20.48
N VAL A 18 -13.06 -20.72 21.64
CA VAL A 18 -14.32 -21.43 21.91
C VAL A 18 -15.51 -20.48 22.08
N SER A 19 -15.27 -19.23 22.47
CA SER A 19 -16.32 -18.29 22.89
C SER A 19 -17.24 -17.77 21.77
N GLY A 20 -16.98 -18.15 20.52
CA GLY A 20 -17.68 -17.62 19.35
C GLY A 20 -17.40 -16.12 19.12
N ALA A 21 -17.83 -15.59 17.97
CA ALA A 21 -17.67 -14.16 17.69
C ALA A 21 -18.73 -13.34 18.45
N LYS A 22 -18.30 -12.54 19.44
CA LYS A 22 -19.14 -11.50 20.03
C LYS A 22 -19.18 -10.30 19.08
N GLN A 23 -20.37 -9.93 18.61
CA GLN A 23 -20.50 -8.75 17.75
C GLN A 23 -20.20 -7.48 18.55
N PRO A 24 -19.49 -6.50 17.97
CA PRO A 24 -19.50 -5.14 18.48
C PRO A 24 -20.95 -4.66 18.57
N SER A 25 -21.37 -4.16 19.73
CA SER A 25 -22.77 -3.79 20.02
C SER A 25 -23.34 -2.71 19.10
N THR A 26 -22.48 -2.03 18.33
CA THR A 26 -22.81 -0.89 17.47
C THR A 26 -22.95 -1.22 15.99
N LEU A 27 -22.61 -2.44 15.54
CA LEU A 27 -22.59 -2.80 14.12
C LEU A 27 -23.47 -4.02 13.85
N THR A 28 -24.21 -4.00 12.74
CA THR A 28 -24.84 -5.22 12.23
C THR A 28 -23.77 -6.18 11.72
N LYS A 29 -24.10 -7.47 11.64
CA LYS A 29 -23.16 -8.53 11.22
C LYS A 29 -22.49 -8.20 9.89
N GLU A 30 -23.28 -7.72 8.93
CA GLU A 30 -22.87 -7.42 7.56
C GLU A 30 -21.83 -6.29 7.55
N TRP A 31 -22.11 -5.22 8.29
CA TRP A 31 -21.22 -4.07 8.37
C TRP A 31 -19.97 -4.33 9.22
N ALA A 32 -20.04 -5.22 10.20
CA ALA A 32 -18.85 -5.70 10.91
C ALA A 32 -17.89 -6.45 9.97
N TRP A 33 -18.41 -7.27 9.05
CA TRP A 33 -17.59 -7.93 8.01
C TRP A 33 -16.97 -6.93 7.04
N VAL A 34 -17.77 -5.97 6.54
CA VAL A 34 -17.25 -4.91 5.65
C VAL A 34 -16.14 -4.14 6.34
N TYR A 35 -16.37 -3.69 7.58
CA TYR A 35 -15.37 -2.96 8.35
C TYR A 35 -14.09 -3.77 8.57
N GLY A 36 -14.21 -5.06 8.90
CA GLY A 36 -13.04 -5.94 9.06
C GLY A 36 -12.19 -6.04 7.78
N ILE A 37 -12.84 -6.22 6.63
CA ILE A 37 -12.16 -6.27 5.32
C ILE A 37 -11.47 -4.93 5.03
N ILE A 38 -12.19 -3.81 5.21
CA ILE A 38 -11.67 -2.47 4.90
C ILE A 38 -10.54 -2.08 5.84
N ALA A 39 -10.62 -2.43 7.13
CA ALA A 39 -9.53 -2.23 8.09
C ALA A 39 -8.27 -3.03 7.68
N SER A 40 -8.43 -4.28 7.22
CA SER A 40 -7.32 -5.07 6.68
C SER A 40 -6.71 -4.45 5.43
N VAL A 41 -7.53 -3.98 4.48
CA VAL A 41 -7.05 -3.28 3.27
C VAL A 41 -6.36 -1.95 3.64
N GLY A 42 -6.89 -1.22 4.63
CA GLY A 42 -6.32 0.01 5.13
C GLY A 42 -4.89 -0.16 5.64
N ASN A 43 -4.62 -1.25 6.37
CA ASN A 43 -3.27 -1.57 6.86
C ASN A 43 -2.23 -1.77 5.75
N ILE A 44 -2.64 -2.20 4.56
CA ILE A 44 -1.73 -2.43 3.41
C ILE A 44 -1.85 -1.36 2.33
N SER A 45 -2.73 -0.38 2.50
CA SER A 45 -3.07 0.61 1.48
C SER A 45 -1.89 1.46 1.01
N ALA A 46 -1.00 1.85 1.92
CA ALA A 46 0.24 2.54 1.58
C ALA A 46 1.16 1.67 0.70
N GLY A 47 1.28 0.38 1.03
CA GLY A 47 2.02 -0.59 0.22
C GLY A 47 1.43 -0.77 -1.17
N ILE A 48 0.09 -0.78 -1.30
CA ILE A 48 -0.60 -0.88 -2.60
C ILE A 48 -0.20 0.29 -3.52
N LEU A 49 -0.16 1.52 -3.00
CA LEU A 49 0.18 2.71 -3.79
C LEU A 49 1.66 2.74 -4.21
N ASN A 50 2.56 2.24 -3.36
CA ASN A 50 4.00 2.25 -3.61
C ASN A 50 4.53 0.95 -4.21
N GLN A 51 3.64 0.01 -4.57
CA GLN A 51 4.02 -1.29 -5.11
C GLN A 51 4.87 -1.17 -6.39
N SER A 52 4.65 -0.11 -7.18
CA SER A 52 5.41 0.21 -8.39
C SER A 52 6.92 0.32 -8.15
N ASP A 53 7.33 0.73 -6.96
CA ASP A 53 8.73 0.90 -6.59
C ASP A 53 9.50 -0.41 -6.57
N PHE A 54 8.82 -1.50 -6.24
CA PHE A 54 9.36 -2.84 -6.23
C PHE A 54 9.12 -3.54 -7.57
N THR A 55 7.94 -3.38 -8.16
CA THR A 55 7.62 -4.10 -9.40
C THR A 55 8.41 -3.58 -10.60
N ARG A 56 8.91 -2.34 -10.57
CA ARG A 56 9.85 -1.84 -11.61
C ARG A 56 11.18 -2.61 -11.64
N LEU A 57 11.55 -3.28 -10.54
CA LEU A 57 12.74 -4.13 -10.44
C LEU A 57 12.47 -5.58 -10.86
N ALA A 58 11.22 -5.92 -11.16
CA ALA A 58 10.87 -7.25 -11.64
C ALA A 58 11.43 -7.45 -13.05
N ARG A 59 12.05 -8.62 -13.29
CA ARG A 59 12.68 -8.94 -14.58
C ARG A 59 11.67 -9.01 -15.72
N ARG A 60 10.45 -9.47 -15.42
CA ARG A 60 9.36 -9.64 -16.39
C ARG A 60 8.04 -9.36 -15.72
N GLN A 61 7.09 -8.87 -16.53
CA GLN A 61 5.72 -8.69 -16.10
C GLN A 61 5.12 -10.03 -15.64
N GLY A 62 4.45 -10.01 -14.49
CA GLY A 62 3.75 -11.16 -13.92
C GLY A 62 4.58 -11.98 -12.92
N ILE A 63 5.91 -11.83 -12.88
CA ILE A 63 6.76 -12.54 -11.90
C ILE A 63 6.45 -12.09 -10.46
N GLN A 64 5.98 -10.86 -10.27
CA GLN A 64 5.57 -10.35 -8.97
C GLN A 64 4.31 -11.03 -8.41
N VAL A 65 3.44 -11.59 -9.27
CA VAL A 65 2.11 -12.06 -8.86
C VAL A 65 2.18 -13.26 -7.92
N PRO A 66 2.94 -14.34 -8.20
CA PRO A 66 3.09 -15.45 -7.26
C PRO A 66 3.66 -15.01 -5.91
N GLY A 67 4.59 -14.05 -5.90
CA GLY A 67 5.18 -13.51 -4.67
C GLY A 67 4.15 -12.79 -3.80
N ILE A 68 3.31 -11.95 -4.41
CA ILE A 68 2.23 -11.22 -3.73
C ILE A 68 1.15 -12.18 -3.22
N ILE A 69 0.74 -13.17 -4.02
CA ILE A 69 -0.24 -14.18 -3.60
C ILE A 69 0.32 -14.98 -2.42
N PHE A 70 1.56 -15.46 -2.52
CA PHE A 70 2.18 -16.22 -1.46
C PHE A 70 2.27 -15.39 -0.16
N SER A 71 2.74 -14.14 -0.22
CA SER A 71 2.89 -13.30 0.95
C SER A 71 1.55 -12.99 1.63
N LEU A 72 0.50 -12.73 0.85
CA LEU A 72 -0.83 -12.41 1.36
C LEU A 72 -1.53 -13.63 1.98
N PHE A 73 -1.47 -14.80 1.32
CA PHE A 73 -2.21 -15.97 1.77
C PHE A 73 -1.48 -16.78 2.84
N ILE A 74 -0.14 -16.81 2.82
CA ILE A 74 0.63 -17.65 3.74
C ILE A 74 1.06 -16.85 4.97
N PRO A 75 2.09 -15.96 4.94
CA PRO A 75 2.38 -15.09 6.07
C PRO A 75 1.18 -14.25 6.53
N GLY A 76 0.42 -13.68 5.59
CA GLY A 76 -0.71 -12.80 5.90
C GLY A 76 -1.88 -13.48 6.63
N MET A 77 -2.01 -14.81 6.56
CA MET A 77 -3.01 -15.56 7.34
C MET A 77 -2.42 -16.22 8.58
N VAL A 78 -1.25 -16.84 8.43
CA VAL A 78 -0.62 -17.61 9.52
C VAL A 78 -0.24 -16.69 10.68
N VAL A 79 0.34 -15.51 10.41
CA VAL A 79 0.79 -14.60 11.47
C VAL A 79 -0.37 -14.06 12.32
N PRO A 80 -1.48 -13.55 11.74
CA PRO A 80 -2.64 -13.14 12.53
C PRO A 80 -3.27 -14.29 13.34
N ILE A 81 -3.36 -15.50 12.78
CA ILE A 81 -3.87 -16.66 13.53
C ILE A 81 -3.01 -16.93 14.77
N LEU A 82 -1.69 -16.93 14.61
CA LEU A 82 -0.77 -17.09 15.73
C LEU A 82 -0.91 -15.98 16.77
N ALA A 83 -1.12 -14.73 16.33
CA ALA A 83 -1.35 -13.59 17.22
C ALA A 83 -2.67 -13.75 18.01
N ILE A 84 -3.76 -14.11 17.35
CA ILE A 84 -5.08 -14.36 17.98
C ILE A 84 -4.99 -15.50 19.00
N LEU A 85 -4.33 -16.60 18.65
CA LEU A 85 -4.12 -17.73 19.58
C LEU A 85 -3.30 -17.32 20.80
N THR A 86 -2.25 -16.53 20.60
CA THR A 86 -1.41 -16.02 21.71
C THR A 86 -2.23 -15.09 22.62
N ALA A 87 -2.99 -14.18 22.03
CA ALA A 87 -3.84 -13.24 22.75
C ALA A 87 -4.96 -13.96 23.52
N SER A 88 -5.58 -14.98 22.91
CA SER A 88 -6.55 -15.85 23.57
C SER A 88 -5.94 -16.61 24.75
N ALA A 89 -4.81 -17.29 24.53
CA ALA A 89 -4.13 -18.05 25.57
C ALA A 89 -3.69 -17.17 26.74
N SER A 90 -3.29 -15.92 26.49
CA SER A 90 -2.90 -14.96 27.53
C SER A 90 -3.99 -14.77 28.60
N MET A 91 -5.26 -14.76 28.21
CA MET A 91 -6.37 -14.63 29.17
C MET A 91 -6.50 -15.86 30.07
N ALA A 92 -6.23 -17.05 29.55
CA ALA A 92 -6.25 -18.28 30.35
C ALA A 92 -5.06 -18.36 31.32
N ILE A 93 -3.88 -17.94 30.86
CA ILE A 93 -2.63 -17.98 31.65
C ILE A 93 -2.72 -17.01 32.82
N TRP A 94 -3.13 -15.76 32.56
CA TRP A 94 -3.11 -14.68 33.54
C TRP A 94 -4.49 -14.35 34.14
N LYS A 95 -5.52 -15.12 33.79
CA LYS A 95 -6.91 -14.89 34.24
C LYS A 95 -7.38 -13.45 33.96
N LEU A 96 -7.06 -12.95 32.77
CA LEU A 96 -7.42 -11.61 32.33
C LEU A 96 -8.82 -11.60 31.71
N ASP A 97 -9.55 -10.51 31.93
CA ASP A 97 -10.83 -10.26 31.25
C ASP A 97 -10.64 -9.82 29.79
N GLU A 98 -9.50 -9.21 29.48
CA GLU A 98 -9.13 -8.73 28.15
C GLU A 98 -7.85 -9.40 27.64
N PRO A 99 -7.78 -9.71 26.32
CA PRO A 99 -6.61 -10.36 25.75
C PRO A 99 -5.42 -9.41 25.60
N MET A 100 -4.23 -9.92 25.88
CA MET A 100 -2.99 -9.20 25.58
C MET A 100 -2.73 -9.23 24.07
N TRP A 101 -3.15 -8.17 23.38
CA TRP A 101 -3.01 -8.04 21.93
C TRP A 101 -1.58 -7.66 21.51
N ASN A 102 -0.82 -6.99 22.39
CA ASN A 102 0.56 -6.58 22.11
C ASN A 102 1.54 -7.66 22.61
N PRO A 103 2.33 -8.29 21.70
CA PRO A 103 3.28 -9.33 22.08
C PRO A 103 4.45 -8.82 22.92
N LEU A 104 4.76 -7.52 22.88
CA LEU A 104 5.78 -6.93 23.75
C LEU A 104 5.31 -6.93 25.21
N THR A 105 4.02 -6.69 25.46
CA THR A 105 3.45 -6.76 26.80
C THR A 105 3.53 -8.19 27.35
N VAL A 106 3.32 -9.21 26.50
CA VAL A 106 3.51 -10.62 26.87
C VAL A 106 4.95 -10.91 27.31
N ILE A 107 5.94 -10.40 26.56
CA ILE A 107 7.36 -10.54 26.90
C ILE A 107 7.69 -9.84 28.23
N THR A 108 7.19 -8.62 28.43
CA THR A 108 7.38 -7.90 29.69
C THR A 108 6.76 -8.66 30.85
N GLN A 109 5.56 -9.21 30.67
CA GLN A 109 4.87 -9.99 31.70
C GLN A 109 5.66 -11.22 32.11
N TRP A 110 6.29 -11.96 31.17
CA TRP A 110 7.18 -13.09 31.52
C TRP A 110 8.29 -12.70 32.50
N MET A 111 8.85 -11.50 32.35
CA MET A 111 9.91 -11.01 33.22
C MET A 111 9.37 -10.54 34.57
N MET A 112 8.11 -10.09 34.63
CA MET A 112 7.43 -9.68 35.86
C MET A 112 6.96 -10.88 36.69
N ASP A 113 6.49 -11.94 36.03
CA ASP A 113 6.01 -13.16 36.72
C ASP A 113 7.15 -13.92 37.39
N ASP A 114 8.26 -14.13 36.66
CA ASP A 114 9.41 -14.86 37.16
C ASP A 114 10.70 -14.35 36.52
N TYR A 115 11.42 -13.49 37.24
CA TYR A 115 12.68 -12.91 36.78
C TYR A 115 13.85 -13.88 36.94
N ASN A 116 14.03 -14.79 35.99
CA ASN A 116 15.06 -15.83 36.02
C ASN A 116 15.86 -15.90 34.70
N ALA A 117 16.86 -16.80 34.64
CA ALA A 117 17.70 -16.94 33.45
C ALA A 117 16.93 -17.35 32.18
N LYS A 118 15.88 -18.18 32.31
CA LYS A 118 15.07 -18.65 31.19
C LYS A 118 14.16 -17.53 30.66
N SER A 119 13.47 -16.79 31.52
CA SER A 119 12.60 -15.68 31.11
C SER A 119 13.39 -14.56 30.46
N ARG A 120 14.58 -14.23 31.00
CA ARG A 120 15.51 -13.26 30.38
C ARG A 120 15.99 -13.71 29.00
N ALA A 121 16.36 -14.99 28.84
CA ALA A 121 16.77 -15.52 27.55
C ALA A 121 15.61 -15.50 26.54
N GLY A 122 14.41 -15.95 26.94
CA GLY A 122 13.21 -15.91 26.10
C GLY A 122 12.85 -14.49 25.66
N ALA A 123 12.88 -13.53 26.59
CA ALA A 123 12.65 -12.13 26.31
C ALA A 123 13.69 -11.56 25.33
N PHE A 124 14.98 -11.87 25.52
CA PHE A 124 16.04 -11.42 24.63
C PHE A 124 15.85 -11.95 23.21
N PHE A 125 15.67 -13.26 23.02
CA PHE A 125 15.54 -13.83 21.67
C PHE A 125 14.26 -13.40 20.96
N CYS A 126 13.13 -13.31 21.68
CA CYS A 126 11.88 -12.83 21.09
C CYS A 126 11.98 -11.34 20.71
N SER A 127 12.53 -10.51 21.60
CA SER A 127 12.69 -9.07 21.34
C SER A 127 13.70 -8.81 20.23
N LEU A 128 14.79 -9.58 20.15
CA LEU A 128 15.75 -9.50 19.04
C LEU A 128 15.07 -9.80 17.70
N GLY A 129 14.21 -10.83 17.65
CA GLY A 129 13.41 -11.14 16.47
C GLY A 129 12.50 -9.98 16.07
N PHE A 130 11.81 -9.36 17.04
CA PHE A 130 11.00 -8.17 16.78
C PHE A 130 11.83 -6.98 16.29
N VAL A 131 12.97 -6.68 16.92
CA VAL A 131 13.84 -5.58 16.48
C VAL A 131 14.32 -5.79 15.05
N LEU A 132 14.80 -6.99 14.71
CA LEU A 132 15.24 -7.30 13.35
C LEU A 132 14.09 -7.20 12.35
N GLY A 133 12.91 -7.68 12.70
CA GLY A 133 11.69 -7.56 11.88
C GLY A 133 11.31 -6.10 11.66
N GLN A 134 11.28 -5.28 12.71
CA GLN A 134 10.92 -3.86 12.60
C GLN A 134 11.95 -3.06 11.81
N ILE A 135 13.25 -3.37 11.92
CA ILE A 135 14.28 -2.74 11.09
C ILE A 135 14.07 -3.09 9.61
N ALA A 136 13.82 -4.38 9.30
CA ALA A 136 13.59 -4.81 7.93
C ALA A 136 12.34 -4.15 7.33
N GLU A 137 11.21 -4.16 8.05
CA GLU A 137 9.96 -3.55 7.62
C GLU A 137 10.11 -2.04 7.42
N ASN A 138 10.73 -1.33 8.37
CA ASN A 138 10.90 0.11 8.24
C ASN A 138 11.81 0.50 7.08
N ILE A 139 12.87 -0.26 6.79
CA ILE A 139 13.75 0.04 5.66
C ILE A 139 13.01 -0.21 4.34
N LEU A 140 12.35 -1.37 4.20
CA LEU A 140 11.69 -1.77 2.96
C LEU A 140 10.41 -0.97 2.72
N GLY A 141 9.49 -0.95 3.68
CA GLY A 141 8.17 -0.35 3.53
C GLY A 141 8.17 1.18 3.59
N ASN A 142 8.94 1.76 4.51
CA ASN A 142 8.87 3.21 4.79
C ASN A 142 10.06 3.98 4.24
N GLY A 143 11.29 3.48 4.46
CA GLY A 143 12.52 4.15 4.08
C GLY A 143 12.72 4.23 2.57
N TYR A 144 12.53 3.11 1.87
CA TYR A 144 12.68 3.07 0.42
C TYR A 144 11.64 3.98 -0.26
N ALA A 145 10.35 3.81 0.06
CA ALA A 145 9.24 4.62 -0.46
C ALA A 145 9.48 6.13 -0.25
N ALA A 146 9.67 6.56 1.00
CA ALA A 146 9.91 7.97 1.29
C ALA A 146 11.19 8.52 0.63
N GLY A 147 12.22 7.68 0.54
CA GLY A 147 13.46 8.03 -0.17
C GLY A 147 13.26 8.27 -1.66
N MET A 148 12.46 7.45 -2.33
CA MET A 148 12.16 7.61 -3.76
C MET A 148 11.25 8.79 -4.02
N ASP A 149 10.18 8.95 -3.23
CA ASP A 149 9.27 10.09 -3.34
C ASP A 149 10.04 11.41 -3.23
N LEU A 150 10.90 11.52 -2.21
CA LEU A 150 11.64 12.75 -1.98
C LEU A 150 12.77 12.96 -2.99
N ALA A 151 13.40 11.90 -3.49
CA ALA A 151 14.34 11.99 -4.59
C ALA A 151 13.66 12.37 -5.92
N GLY A 152 12.39 11.99 -6.12
CA GLY A 152 11.59 12.42 -7.26
C GLY A 152 11.16 13.88 -7.17
N LEU A 153 10.80 14.35 -5.97
CA LEU A 153 10.37 15.73 -5.71
C LEU A 153 11.53 16.73 -5.72
N LEU A 154 12.67 16.37 -5.12
CA LEU A 154 13.82 17.25 -4.92
C LEU A 154 15.13 16.60 -5.46
N PRO A 155 15.20 16.23 -6.76
CA PRO A 155 16.24 15.37 -7.32
C PRO A 155 17.65 15.97 -7.26
N THR A 156 17.77 17.29 -7.23
CA THR A 156 19.06 18.00 -7.15
C THR A 156 19.66 17.99 -5.75
N TRP A 157 18.82 17.92 -4.71
CA TRP A 157 19.26 18.05 -3.32
C TRP A 157 19.26 16.71 -2.57
N ILE A 158 18.32 15.82 -2.94
CA ILE A 158 17.99 14.63 -2.18
C ILE A 158 18.15 13.40 -3.06
N ASN A 159 18.98 12.47 -2.59
CA ASN A 159 19.01 11.10 -3.10
C ASN A 159 18.20 10.19 -2.17
N ILE A 160 17.92 8.96 -2.64
CA ILE A 160 17.08 7.99 -1.91
C ILE A 160 17.56 7.78 -0.46
N LYS A 161 18.88 7.69 -0.25
CA LYS A 161 19.46 7.49 1.09
C LYS A 161 19.21 8.69 2.01
N ARG A 162 19.44 9.91 1.51
CA ARG A 162 19.19 11.15 2.26
C ARG A 162 17.70 11.30 2.57
N GLY A 163 16.83 10.98 1.62
CA GLY A 163 15.38 11.06 1.82
C GLY A 163 14.87 10.08 2.87
N ALA A 164 15.36 8.83 2.84
CA ALA A 164 15.03 7.84 3.86
C ALA A 164 15.46 8.28 5.27
N LEU A 165 16.67 8.86 5.41
CA LEU A 165 17.14 9.37 6.70
C LEU A 165 16.34 10.59 7.18
N LEU A 166 15.95 11.48 6.27
CA LEU A 166 15.10 12.62 6.62
C LEU A 166 13.72 12.14 7.09
N ALA A 167 13.10 11.21 6.38
CA ALA A 167 11.83 10.62 6.77
C ALA A 167 11.91 9.93 8.15
N ALA A 168 13.00 9.20 8.41
CA ALA A 168 13.24 8.59 9.72
C ALA A 168 13.43 9.62 10.85
N ALA A 169 14.04 10.77 10.56
CA ALA A 169 14.17 11.86 11.54
C ALA A 169 12.81 12.54 11.81
N LEU A 170 12.03 12.80 10.76
CA LEU A 170 10.71 13.43 10.87
C LEU A 170 9.67 12.55 11.56
N SER A 171 9.77 11.22 11.42
CA SER A 171 8.83 10.29 12.07
C SER A 171 8.87 10.38 13.60
N TRP A 172 10.02 10.71 14.18
CA TRP A 172 10.15 10.91 15.63
C TRP A 172 9.34 12.12 16.12
N ALA A 173 9.29 13.19 15.32
CA ALA A 173 8.59 14.42 15.66
C ALA A 173 7.06 14.24 15.72
N VAL A 174 6.53 13.26 14.99
CA VAL A 174 5.10 12.89 14.99
C VAL A 174 4.70 12.13 16.26
N GLN A 175 5.68 11.66 17.05
CA GLN A 175 5.47 10.90 18.30
C GLN A 175 4.48 9.73 18.14
N PRO A 176 4.73 8.79 17.20
CA PRO A 176 3.74 7.78 16.83
C PRO A 176 3.34 6.86 17.99
N TRP A 177 4.18 6.71 19.02
CA TRP A 177 3.89 5.88 20.21
C TRP A 177 2.66 6.34 20.99
N GLU A 178 2.27 7.62 20.92
CA GLU A 178 1.04 8.13 21.56
C GLU A 178 -0.25 7.54 20.95
N PHE A 179 -0.19 7.01 19.71
CA PHE A 179 -1.35 6.42 19.04
C PHE A 179 -1.58 4.94 19.39
N TYR A 180 -0.61 4.25 20.02
CA TYR A 180 -0.67 2.80 20.28
C TYR A 180 -1.29 2.43 21.64
N ASN A 181 -1.95 3.37 22.31
CA ASN A 181 -2.42 3.19 23.68
C ASN A 181 -3.53 2.12 23.82
N THR A 182 -4.31 1.84 22.77
CA THR A 182 -5.33 0.77 22.78
C THR A 182 -5.48 0.10 21.41
N ALA A 183 -5.94 -1.16 21.39
CA ALA A 183 -6.20 -1.91 20.15
C ALA A 183 -7.27 -1.23 19.26
N SER A 184 -8.29 -0.63 19.87
CA SER A 184 -9.36 0.08 19.16
C SER A 184 -8.86 1.35 18.48
N VAL A 185 -7.99 2.13 19.13
CA VAL A 185 -7.37 3.32 18.52
C VAL A 185 -6.48 2.91 17.35
N PHE A 186 -5.68 1.87 17.49
CA PHE A 186 -4.83 1.36 16.40
C PHE A 186 -5.64 1.00 15.15
N VAL A 187 -6.72 0.22 15.31
CA VAL A 187 -7.60 -0.17 14.20
C VAL A 187 -8.31 1.05 13.60
N SER A 188 -8.72 2.01 14.43
CA SER A 188 -9.38 3.23 13.96
C SER A 188 -8.44 4.13 13.17
N VAL A 189 -7.18 4.27 13.58
CA VAL A 189 -6.15 5.01 12.84
C VAL A 189 -5.86 4.33 11.50
N ALA A 190 -5.71 3.00 11.47
CA ALA A 190 -5.53 2.26 10.22
C ALA A 190 -6.72 2.45 9.25
N ALA A 191 -7.95 2.38 9.76
CA ALA A 191 -9.16 2.63 8.98
C ALA A 191 -9.33 4.10 8.57
N SER A 192 -8.66 5.03 9.26
CA SER A 192 -8.62 6.46 8.88
C SER A 192 -7.70 6.70 7.70
N PHE A 193 -6.56 6.00 7.60
CA PHE A 193 -5.68 6.10 6.43
C PHE A 193 -6.37 5.62 5.15
N SER A 194 -7.19 4.57 5.23
CA SER A 194 -7.89 4.02 4.08
C SER A 194 -8.87 5.02 3.44
N VAL A 195 -9.40 5.97 4.23
CA VAL A 195 -10.29 7.05 3.76
C VAL A 195 -9.62 7.90 2.68
N PHE A 196 -8.33 8.21 2.84
CA PHE A 196 -7.58 9.03 1.91
C PHE A 196 -6.97 8.22 0.77
N MET A 197 -6.49 7.01 1.10
CA MET A 197 -5.76 6.16 0.15
C MET A 197 -6.68 5.50 -0.88
N GLY A 198 -7.89 5.08 -0.50
CA GLY A 198 -8.84 4.42 -1.42
C GLY A 198 -9.14 5.27 -2.67
N PRO A 199 -9.58 6.54 -2.49
CA PRO A 199 -9.75 7.47 -3.60
C PRO A 199 -8.50 7.67 -4.48
N LEU A 200 -7.30 7.78 -3.88
CA LEU A 200 -6.05 7.91 -4.65
C LEU A 200 -5.79 6.67 -5.50
N THR A 201 -5.93 5.47 -4.94
CA THR A 201 -5.78 4.22 -5.67
C THR A 201 -6.77 4.15 -6.84
N GLY A 202 -8.02 4.57 -6.62
CA GLY A 202 -9.05 4.64 -7.66
C GLY A 202 -8.69 5.58 -8.81
N ILE A 203 -8.20 6.78 -8.49
CA ILE A 203 -7.73 7.76 -9.48
C ILE A 203 -6.56 7.22 -10.29
N MET A 204 -5.52 6.68 -9.64
CA MET A 204 -4.33 6.16 -10.32
C MET A 204 -4.65 4.99 -11.24
N MET A 205 -5.47 4.03 -10.76
CA MET A 205 -5.90 2.89 -11.57
C MET A 205 -6.73 3.33 -12.77
N THR A 206 -7.66 4.27 -12.57
CA THR A 206 -8.50 4.80 -13.64
C THR A 206 -7.68 5.59 -14.67
N ASP A 207 -6.74 6.42 -14.21
CA ASP A 207 -5.87 7.18 -15.10
C ASP A 207 -5.11 6.23 -16.04
N TYR A 208 -4.51 5.19 -15.49
CA TYR A 208 -3.72 4.25 -16.28
C TYR A 208 -4.57 3.36 -17.19
N PHE A 209 -5.58 2.67 -16.65
CA PHE A 209 -6.31 1.63 -17.39
C PHE A 209 -7.45 2.17 -18.25
N VAL A 210 -8.18 3.19 -17.78
CA VAL A 210 -9.41 3.67 -18.44
C VAL A 210 -9.12 4.89 -19.30
N VAL A 211 -8.51 5.92 -18.71
CA VAL A 211 -8.27 7.22 -19.36
C VAL A 211 -7.16 7.09 -20.39
N ARG A 212 -6.02 6.54 -20.00
CA ARG A 212 -4.82 6.42 -20.85
C ARG A 212 -4.70 5.08 -21.58
N ARG A 213 -5.54 4.10 -21.25
CA ARG A 213 -5.53 2.76 -21.89
C ARG A 213 -4.14 2.14 -21.94
N GLN A 214 -3.39 2.26 -20.84
CA GLN A 214 -2.03 1.74 -20.67
C GLN A 214 -0.96 2.37 -21.57
N LYS A 215 -1.25 3.56 -22.13
CA LYS A 215 -0.32 4.37 -22.94
C LYS A 215 0.15 5.59 -22.15
N ILE A 216 1.44 5.62 -21.84
CA ILE A 216 2.10 6.71 -21.11
C ILE A 216 3.26 7.20 -21.97
N GLU A 217 3.34 8.50 -22.20
CA GLU A 217 4.54 9.16 -22.70
C GLU A 217 5.53 9.33 -21.53
N ILE A 218 6.53 8.47 -21.44
CA ILE A 218 7.53 8.48 -20.36
C ILE A 218 8.45 9.69 -20.53
N SER A 219 8.78 10.06 -21.76
CA SER A 219 9.58 11.26 -22.08
C SER A 219 9.00 12.53 -21.45
N GLN A 220 7.67 12.62 -21.41
CA GLN A 220 6.94 13.77 -20.89
C GLN A 220 6.82 13.76 -19.35
N LEU A 221 7.12 12.66 -18.65
CA LEU A 221 7.08 12.61 -17.18
C LEU A 221 8.26 13.36 -16.54
N TYR A 222 9.36 13.53 -17.28
CA TYR A 222 10.61 14.13 -16.79
C TYR A 222 10.88 15.53 -17.38
N THR A 223 9.87 16.20 -17.92
CA THR A 223 9.99 17.58 -18.43
C THR A 223 9.22 18.57 -17.56
N GLY A 224 9.84 19.73 -17.29
CA GLY A 224 9.19 20.87 -16.64
C GLY A 224 8.56 21.87 -17.63
N SER A 225 8.47 21.51 -18.92
CA SER A 225 7.91 22.39 -19.95
C SER A 225 6.42 22.67 -19.71
N HIS A 226 6.00 23.91 -19.94
CA HIS A 226 4.59 24.30 -19.93
C HIS A 226 3.74 23.59 -20.99
N GLU A 227 4.39 23.05 -22.03
CA GLU A 227 3.77 22.28 -23.10
C GLU A 227 3.80 20.76 -22.83
N GLY A 228 4.36 20.34 -21.69
CA GLY A 228 4.45 18.94 -21.32
C GLY A 228 3.08 18.30 -21.13
N ALA A 229 2.94 17.03 -21.53
CA ALA A 229 1.68 16.29 -21.45
C ALA A 229 1.06 16.24 -20.03
N TYR A 230 1.92 16.32 -18.99
CA TYR A 230 1.52 16.29 -17.58
C TYR A 230 1.68 17.63 -16.86
N TRP A 231 1.86 18.73 -17.60
CA TRP A 231 1.89 20.07 -16.99
C TRP A 231 0.51 20.55 -16.53
N TYR A 232 -0.57 20.09 -17.19
CA TYR A 232 -1.95 20.45 -16.86
C TYR A 232 -2.14 21.98 -16.66
N SER A 233 -2.75 22.39 -15.55
CA SER A 233 -2.96 23.80 -15.18
C SER A 233 -1.86 24.24 -14.22
N TYR A 234 -0.76 24.78 -14.76
CA TYR A 234 0.40 25.28 -13.98
C TYR A 234 1.09 24.22 -13.11
N GLY A 235 1.24 23.00 -13.62
CA GLY A 235 1.80 21.86 -12.90
C GLY A 235 0.77 21.09 -12.05
N PHE A 236 -0.52 21.48 -12.09
CA PHE A 236 -1.55 20.91 -11.22
C PHE A 236 -2.71 20.27 -11.99
N ASN A 237 -3.00 19.00 -11.68
CA ASN A 237 -4.17 18.30 -12.18
C ASN A 237 -5.35 18.50 -11.23
N TRP A 238 -6.12 19.57 -11.44
CA TRP A 238 -7.29 19.87 -10.63
C TRP A 238 -8.36 18.77 -10.67
N ARG A 239 -8.44 17.99 -11.76
CA ARG A 239 -9.45 16.91 -11.89
C ARG A 239 -9.20 15.80 -10.90
N ALA A 240 -7.93 15.39 -10.74
CA ALA A 240 -7.52 14.41 -9.75
C ALA A 240 -7.78 14.93 -8.34
N PHE A 241 -7.43 16.19 -8.06
CA PHE A 241 -7.64 16.78 -6.74
C PHE A 241 -9.12 16.90 -6.37
N VAL A 242 -9.97 17.38 -7.28
CA VAL A 242 -11.42 17.47 -7.06
C VAL A 242 -12.02 16.08 -6.85
N ALA A 243 -11.65 15.10 -7.68
CA ALA A 243 -12.12 13.73 -7.50
C ALA A 243 -11.70 13.15 -6.14
N TRP A 244 -10.47 13.42 -5.70
CA TRP A 244 -9.98 13.00 -4.40
C TRP A 244 -10.77 13.62 -3.25
N VAL A 245 -10.88 14.96 -3.23
CA VAL A 245 -11.55 15.72 -2.16
C VAL A 245 -13.04 15.36 -2.05
N VAL A 246 -13.76 15.31 -3.18
CA VAL A 246 -15.19 15.03 -3.18
C VAL A 246 -15.49 13.63 -2.62
N CYS A 247 -14.58 12.67 -2.78
CA CYS A 247 -14.79 11.29 -2.33
C CYS A 247 -14.33 11.02 -0.90
N PHE A 248 -13.25 11.63 -0.41
CA PHE A 248 -12.83 11.40 0.98
C PHE A 248 -13.63 12.24 1.98
N VAL A 249 -14.08 13.45 1.61
CA VAL A 249 -14.79 14.36 2.53
C VAL A 249 -16.04 13.73 3.16
N PRO A 250 -16.91 13.00 2.42
CA PRO A 250 -18.07 12.34 3.00
C PRO A 250 -17.72 11.24 4.04
N ALA A 251 -16.51 10.69 4.02
CA ALA A 251 -16.04 9.73 5.03
C ALA A 251 -15.49 10.38 6.30
N MET A 252 -15.14 11.68 6.26
CA MET A 252 -14.58 12.40 7.41
C MET A 252 -15.49 12.39 8.65
N PRO A 253 -16.82 12.62 8.56
CA PRO A 253 -17.69 12.55 9.74
C PRO A 253 -17.67 11.19 10.41
N GLY A 254 -17.65 10.10 9.63
CA GLY A 254 -17.56 8.72 10.14
C GLY A 254 -16.22 8.43 10.81
N MET A 255 -15.13 8.93 10.22
CA MET A 255 -13.80 8.85 10.82
C MET A 255 -13.73 9.58 12.16
N ILE A 256 -14.29 10.80 12.24
CA ILE A 256 -14.36 11.59 13.48
C ILE A 256 -15.17 10.86 14.55
N ALA A 257 -16.34 10.30 14.20
CA ALA A 257 -17.18 9.56 15.12
C ALA A 257 -16.53 8.25 15.61
N ALA A 258 -15.70 7.61 14.77
CA ALA A 258 -14.96 6.41 15.16
C ALA A 258 -13.87 6.70 16.21
N VAL A 259 -13.24 7.88 16.14
CA VAL A 259 -12.20 8.31 17.10
C VAL A 259 -12.81 8.99 18.33
N ASN A 260 -13.91 9.72 18.17
CA ASN A 260 -14.60 10.42 19.26
C ASN A 260 -16.05 9.93 19.40
N PRO A 261 -16.32 9.01 20.34
CA PRO A 261 -17.67 8.49 20.60
C PRO A 261 -18.70 9.54 21.03
N GLY A 262 -18.25 10.74 21.43
CA GLY A 262 -19.13 11.85 21.77
C GLY A 262 -19.82 12.49 20.55
N VAL A 263 -19.33 12.23 19.34
CA VAL A 263 -19.88 12.77 18.10
C VAL A 263 -20.89 11.79 17.51
N LYS A 264 -22.18 12.19 17.52
CA LYS A 264 -23.25 11.43 16.87
C LYS A 264 -23.41 11.87 15.43
N ILE A 265 -23.41 10.91 14.51
CA ILE A 265 -23.58 11.15 13.08
C ILE A 265 -24.71 10.29 12.51
N ASN A 266 -25.15 10.64 11.30
CA ASN A 266 -26.12 9.85 10.56
C ASN A 266 -25.55 8.46 10.24
N GLU A 267 -26.38 7.41 10.39
CA GLU A 267 -26.04 6.03 10.09
C GLU A 267 -25.50 5.83 8.66
N GLY A 268 -26.02 6.56 7.67
CA GLY A 268 -25.56 6.50 6.28
C GLY A 268 -24.11 6.98 6.12
N LEU A 269 -23.74 8.08 6.78
CA LEU A 269 -22.35 8.59 6.76
C LEU A 269 -21.40 7.66 7.51
N TYR A 270 -21.87 7.03 8.58
CA TYR A 270 -21.08 6.04 9.29
C TYR A 270 -20.84 4.80 8.41
N LYS A 271 -21.87 4.29 7.75
CA LYS A 271 -21.76 3.18 6.78
C LYS A 271 -20.83 3.51 5.61
N TYR A 272 -20.88 4.75 5.10
CA TYR A 272 -19.93 5.20 4.08
C TYR A 272 -18.48 5.11 4.58
N TYR A 273 -18.21 5.53 5.81
CA TYR A 273 -16.90 5.37 6.45
C TYR A 273 -16.49 3.90 6.62
N LEU A 274 -17.40 3.01 7.03
CA LEU A 274 -17.10 1.59 7.18
C LEU A 274 -16.68 0.94 5.85
N GLY A 275 -17.23 1.41 4.72
CA GLY A 275 -16.90 0.97 3.36
C GLY A 275 -15.92 1.86 2.61
N ASN A 276 -15.20 2.77 3.30
CA ASN A 276 -14.54 3.92 2.68
C ASN A 276 -13.60 3.59 1.52
N TYR A 277 -12.87 2.47 1.59
CA TYR A 277 -11.86 2.17 0.59
C TYR A 277 -12.51 1.74 -0.73
N ILE A 278 -13.57 0.94 -0.68
CA ILE A 278 -14.29 0.47 -1.87
C ILE A 278 -15.07 1.63 -2.50
N PHE A 279 -15.84 2.36 -1.69
CA PHE A 279 -16.61 3.50 -2.19
C PHE A 279 -15.68 4.59 -2.73
N GLY A 280 -14.67 4.96 -1.95
CA GLY A 280 -13.66 5.92 -2.37
C GLY A 280 -12.95 5.52 -3.66
N PHE A 281 -12.54 4.26 -3.80
CA PHE A 281 -11.91 3.75 -5.02
C PHE A 281 -12.82 3.89 -6.25
N LEU A 282 -14.07 3.40 -6.15
CA LEU A 282 -15.00 3.37 -7.29
C LEU A 282 -15.50 4.78 -7.65
N GLU A 283 -15.87 5.57 -6.65
CA GLU A 283 -16.40 6.92 -6.83
C GLU A 283 -15.32 7.86 -7.37
N ALA A 284 -14.11 7.85 -6.79
CA ALA A 284 -13.04 8.73 -7.23
C ALA A 284 -12.55 8.33 -8.62
N GLY A 285 -12.47 7.04 -8.92
CA GLY A 285 -12.17 6.56 -10.27
C GLY A 285 -13.22 7.02 -11.29
N THR A 286 -14.50 6.82 -10.98
CA THR A 286 -15.60 7.23 -11.87
C THR A 286 -15.62 8.75 -12.08
N LEU A 287 -15.53 9.52 -11.00
CA LEU A 287 -15.54 10.98 -11.05
C LEU A 287 -14.31 11.52 -11.80
N TYR A 288 -13.13 10.94 -11.57
CA TYR A 288 -11.92 11.29 -12.31
C TYR A 288 -12.05 11.00 -13.81
N ALA A 289 -12.60 9.85 -14.19
CA ALA A 289 -12.87 9.52 -15.58
C ALA A 289 -13.81 10.55 -16.22
N ILE A 290 -14.94 10.87 -15.56
CA ILE A 290 -15.91 11.86 -16.04
C ILE A 290 -15.24 13.22 -16.24
N LEU A 291 -14.53 13.72 -15.23
CA LEU A 291 -13.86 15.02 -15.30
C LEU A 291 -12.79 15.05 -16.39
N THR A 292 -12.05 13.95 -16.58
CA THR A 292 -10.99 13.86 -17.59
C THR A 292 -11.54 13.74 -19.01
N PHE A 293 -12.68 13.07 -19.21
CA PHE A 293 -13.32 12.99 -20.52
C PHE A 293 -14.09 14.25 -20.89
N ALA A 294 -14.70 14.93 -19.90
CA ALA A 294 -15.35 16.22 -20.09
C ALA A 294 -14.33 17.34 -20.35
N PHE A 295 -13.24 17.36 -19.60
CA PHE A 295 -12.14 18.31 -19.73
C PHE A 295 -10.86 17.55 -20.10
N LYS A 296 -10.66 17.31 -21.40
CA LYS A 296 -9.52 16.50 -21.87
C LYS A 296 -8.18 17.21 -21.61
N PRO A 297 -7.19 16.54 -21.00
CA PRO A 297 -5.81 17.04 -20.96
C PRO A 297 -5.19 17.00 -22.35
N GLN A 298 -4.16 17.83 -22.55
CA GLN A 298 -3.35 17.80 -23.75
C GLN A 298 -2.65 16.44 -23.88
N ARG A 299 -2.47 15.98 -25.14
CA ARG A 299 -1.77 14.73 -25.46
C ARG A 299 -2.32 13.49 -24.74
N LEU A 300 -3.62 13.47 -24.41
CA LEU A 300 -4.24 12.30 -23.81
C LEU A 300 -4.21 11.10 -24.78
N GLY A 301 -3.61 9.99 -24.34
CA GLY A 301 -3.54 8.74 -25.10
C GLY A 301 -2.39 8.66 -26.11
N TYR A 302 -1.51 9.66 -26.12
CA TYR A 302 -0.24 9.58 -26.83
C TYR A 302 0.73 8.64 -26.08
N GLN A 303 1.74 8.18 -26.80
CA GLN A 303 2.78 7.29 -26.33
C GLN A 303 4.08 7.69 -27.02
N ASP A 304 5.22 7.46 -26.39
CA ASP A 304 6.51 7.71 -27.04
C ASP A 304 6.69 6.79 -28.24
N ASP A 305 7.24 7.32 -29.34
CA ASP A 305 7.56 6.51 -30.53
C ASP A 305 8.79 5.62 -30.30
N PHE A 306 9.65 6.00 -29.35
CA PHE A 306 10.91 5.33 -29.02
C PHE A 306 10.97 5.05 -27.52
N ASP A 307 11.52 3.91 -27.13
CA ASP A 307 11.81 3.63 -25.72
C ASP A 307 13.08 4.38 -25.28
N ILE A 308 12.97 5.68 -25.05
CA ILE A 308 14.11 6.59 -24.77
C ILE A 308 14.96 6.13 -23.57
N TYR A 309 14.34 5.47 -22.59
CA TYR A 309 15.00 5.10 -21.34
C TYR A 309 15.37 3.62 -21.25
N GLY A 310 15.12 2.81 -22.29
CA GLY A 310 15.31 1.37 -22.23
C GLY A 310 14.47 0.70 -21.14
N THR A 311 13.22 1.15 -21.02
CA THR A 311 12.25 0.72 -20.02
C THR A 311 11.72 -0.69 -20.29
N PHE A 312 11.61 -1.08 -21.56
CA PHE A 312 10.97 -2.32 -21.99
C PHE A 312 11.99 -3.28 -22.62
N GLU A 313 11.73 -4.59 -22.52
CA GLU A 313 12.39 -5.57 -23.40
C GLU A 313 11.99 -5.27 -24.86
N ASP A 314 12.88 -5.52 -25.82
CA ASP A 314 12.68 -5.13 -27.23
C ASP A 314 11.36 -5.67 -27.82
N ASP A 315 10.99 -6.90 -27.48
CA ASP A 315 9.74 -7.53 -27.92
C ASP A 315 8.50 -6.85 -27.32
N ILE A 316 8.60 -6.39 -26.08
CA ILE A 316 7.54 -5.64 -25.39
C ILE A 316 7.41 -4.24 -25.98
N ALA A 317 8.53 -3.57 -26.26
CA ALA A 317 8.55 -2.25 -26.91
C ALA A 317 7.83 -2.32 -28.26
N ILE A 318 8.18 -3.29 -29.11
CA ILE A 318 7.57 -3.52 -30.42
C ILE A 318 6.07 -3.81 -30.29
N ARG A 319 5.67 -4.69 -29.36
CA ARG A 319 4.23 -4.97 -29.10
C ARG A 319 3.44 -3.74 -28.66
N LYS A 320 4.11 -2.83 -27.96
CA LYS A 320 3.56 -1.55 -27.53
C LYS A 320 3.63 -0.46 -28.61
N GLY A 321 4.11 -0.78 -29.82
CA GLY A 321 4.22 0.13 -30.94
C GLY A 321 5.38 1.13 -30.83
N MET A 322 6.39 0.82 -30.02
CA MET A 322 7.57 1.67 -29.80
C MET A 322 8.79 1.02 -30.45
N ALA A 323 9.67 1.83 -31.02
CA ALA A 323 10.99 1.37 -31.42
C ALA A 323 11.83 1.01 -30.17
N PRO A 324 12.48 -0.16 -30.14
CA PRO A 324 13.35 -0.56 -29.05
C PRO A 324 14.48 0.44 -28.78
N PHE A 325 14.99 0.40 -27.55
CA PHE A 325 16.10 1.25 -27.16
C PHE A 325 17.41 0.83 -27.83
N GLU A 326 17.83 1.57 -28.86
CA GLU A 326 19.17 1.43 -29.42
C GLU A 326 20.18 2.18 -28.55
N ARG A 327 21.05 1.44 -27.85
CA ARG A 327 22.21 2.04 -27.17
C ARG A 327 23.14 2.64 -28.22
N PRO A 328 23.49 3.93 -28.15
CA PRO A 328 24.38 4.52 -29.13
C PRO A 328 25.72 3.79 -29.14
N LYS A 329 26.17 3.38 -30.33
CA LYS A 329 27.55 2.90 -30.55
C LYS A 329 28.49 4.11 -30.58
N GLY A 330 28.72 4.74 -29.43
CA GLY A 330 29.62 5.89 -29.25
C GLY A 330 28.99 7.12 -28.60
N ASN A 331 29.72 8.25 -28.56
CA ASN A 331 29.29 9.52 -27.95
C ASN A 331 28.34 10.36 -28.85
N GLY A 332 27.46 9.70 -29.62
CA GLY A 332 26.46 10.38 -30.46
C GLY A 332 25.10 10.54 -29.77
N PRO A 333 24.25 11.49 -30.21
CA PRO A 333 22.88 11.59 -29.72
C PRO A 333 22.07 10.33 -30.06
N ILE A 334 21.07 10.05 -29.24
CA ILE A 334 20.18 8.89 -29.36
C ILE A 334 19.29 9.09 -30.60
N GLU A 335 19.62 8.41 -31.70
CA GLU A 335 18.77 8.31 -32.88
C GLU A 335 18.18 6.90 -32.91
N GLY A 336 16.84 6.80 -32.81
CA GLY A 336 16.14 5.53 -32.91
C GLY A 336 15.79 5.23 -34.36
N THR A 337 16.05 4.00 -34.82
CA THR A 337 15.63 3.55 -36.14
C THR A 337 14.15 3.14 -36.11
N SER A 338 13.33 3.65 -37.05
CA SER A 338 11.91 3.28 -37.16
C SER A 338 11.76 1.79 -37.51
N VAL A 339 11.12 0.99 -36.65
CA VAL A 339 10.80 -0.41 -36.94
C VAL A 339 9.58 -0.45 -37.86
N ASN A 340 9.77 -0.84 -39.12
CA ASN A 340 8.69 -0.98 -40.09
C ASN A 340 7.89 -2.27 -39.79
N ILE A 341 6.71 -2.14 -39.16
CA ILE A 341 5.89 -3.26 -38.67
C ILE A 341 5.29 -4.08 -39.84
N GLU A 342 5.27 -3.56 -41.07
CA GLU A 342 4.60 -4.21 -42.21
C GLU A 342 5.36 -5.39 -42.84
N ASN A 343 6.66 -5.57 -42.59
CA ASN A 343 7.45 -6.58 -43.29
C ASN A 343 7.50 -7.98 -42.63
N ASN A 344 6.89 -8.17 -41.45
CA ASN A 344 6.99 -9.44 -40.73
C ASN A 344 5.91 -10.49 -41.10
N SER A 345 5.01 -10.17 -42.03
CA SER A 345 3.99 -11.09 -42.56
C SER A 345 4.42 -11.84 -43.83
N ALA A 346 5.59 -11.56 -44.42
CA ALA A 346 5.98 -12.10 -45.72
C ALA A 346 6.79 -13.42 -45.69
N ASN A 347 7.22 -13.92 -44.53
CA ASN A 347 8.08 -15.12 -44.45
C ASN A 347 7.40 -16.36 -43.82
N LYS A 348 6.16 -16.65 -44.23
CA LYS A 348 5.55 -17.96 -44.02
C LYS A 348 4.75 -18.42 -45.25
N ALA A 349 5.47 -18.94 -46.24
CA ALA A 349 4.93 -19.96 -47.15
C ALA A 349 6.08 -20.91 -47.53
N PRO A 350 5.99 -22.21 -47.24
CA PRO A 350 6.82 -23.20 -47.91
C PRO A 350 6.21 -23.46 -49.30
N GLU A 351 6.99 -23.24 -50.35
CA GLU A 351 6.66 -23.68 -51.72
C GLU A 351 7.05 -25.17 -51.91
N PRO A 352 6.44 -25.86 -52.90
CA PRO A 352 5.77 -27.16 -52.75
C PRO A 352 6.66 -28.42 -52.65
#